data_AF-A0A2G9TBC1-F1
#
_entry.id   AF-A0A2G9TBC1-F1
#
_cell.length_a   1.000
_cell.length_b   1.000
_cell.length_c   1.000
_cell.angle_alpha   90.00
_cell.angle_beta   90.00
_cell.angle_gamma   90.00
#
_symmetry.space_group_name_H-M   'P 1'
#
loop_
_entity.id
_entity.type
_entity.pdbx_description
1 polymer ?
#
loop_
_entity_poly.entity_id
_entity_poly.type
_entity_poly.pdbx_seq_one_letter_code
_entity_poly.pdbx_strand_id
1 'polypeptide(L)' 'GRDTYNTSFWGSEMWNHNTPVSEDCLFLNIWTPADAYNLTVMVWLFGGGYYSGSPSLILYDGK' A
#
# COMPACT_ATOMS: atom_id res chain seq x y z
N GLY A 1 0.54 13.70 2.31
CA GLY A 1 0.88 15.14 2.17
C GLY A 1 2.27 15.26 1.59
N ARG A 2 2.54 16.24 0.72
CA ARG A 2 3.87 16.42 0.11
C ARG A 2 4.88 16.90 1.15
N ASP A 3 6.08 16.34 1.16
CA ASP A 3 7.17 16.77 2.05
C ASP A 3 7.62 18.18 1.65
N THR A 4 7.69 19.08 2.63
CA THR A 4 8.11 20.47 2.43
C THR A 4 9.57 20.72 2.80
N TYR A 5 10.25 19.75 3.42
CA TYR A 5 11.63 19.90 3.89
C TYR A 5 12.66 19.40 2.87
N ASN A 6 12.40 18.27 2.20
CA ASN A 6 13.28 17.77 1.15
C ASN A 6 12.47 17.30 -0.08
N THR A 7 11.99 18.28 -0.85
CA THR A 7 11.12 18.07 -2.03
C THR A 7 11.77 17.28 -3.16
N SER A 8 13.08 17.03 -3.12
CA SER A 8 13.83 16.33 -4.16
C SER A 8 14.09 14.86 -3.82
N PHE A 9 13.90 14.46 -2.56
CA PHE A 9 14.13 13.08 -2.12
C PHE A 9 12.80 12.33 -2.02
N TRP A 10 12.47 11.57 -3.06
CA TRP A 10 11.24 10.77 -3.12
C TRP A 10 11.05 9.80 -1.94
N GLY A 11 12.14 9.40 -1.28
CA GLY A 11 12.07 8.47 -0.17
C GLY A 11 11.45 9.03 1.11
N SER A 12 11.31 10.35 1.25
CA SER A 12 10.55 10.93 2.35
C SER A 12 9.03 10.80 2.15
N GLU A 13 8.57 10.56 0.92
CA GLU A 13 7.14 10.53 0.58
C GLU A 13 6.59 9.13 0.29
N MET A 14 7.45 8.12 0.10
CA MET A 14 7.05 6.79 -0.35
C MET A 14 6.04 6.07 0.57
N TRP A 15 5.97 6.47 1.84
CA TRP A 15 5.05 5.91 2.84
C TRP A 15 3.73 6.69 2.96
N ASN A 16 3.57 7.81 2.24
CA ASN A 16 2.33 8.56 2.23
C ASN A 16 1.24 7.78 1.48
N HIS A 17 -0.01 7.90 1.95
CA HIS A 17 -1.15 7.38 1.22
C HIS A 17 -1.15 7.92 -0.22
N ASN A 18 -1.31 7.01 -1.18
CA ASN A 18 -1.34 7.31 -2.62
C ASN A 18 -2.77 7.27 -3.19
N THR A 19 -3.76 7.01 -2.34
CA THR A 19 -5.19 7.00 -2.63
C THR A 19 -5.92 8.03 -1.74
N PRO A 20 -7.14 8.45 -2.11
CA PRO A 20 -7.98 9.27 -1.25
C PRO A 20 -8.27 8.57 0.09
N VAL A 21 -8.20 9.33 1.19
CA VAL A 21 -8.52 8.83 2.54
C VAL A 21 -10.03 8.93 2.77
N SER A 22 -10.61 7.86 3.30
CA SER A 22 -12.04 7.72 3.58
C SER A 22 -12.25 6.86 4.83
N GLU A 23 -13.38 7.04 5.54
CA GLU A 23 -13.81 6.13 6.62
C GLU A 23 -14.36 4.82 6.06
N ASP A 24 -14.92 4.87 4.85
CA ASP A 24 -15.16 3.66 4.05
C ASP A 24 -13.82 3.23 3.44
N CYS A 25 -13.06 2.41 4.17
CA CYS A 25 -11.70 1.98 3.80
C CYS A 25 -11.44 0.47 3.97
N LEU A 26 -12.46 -0.33 4.30
CA LEU A 26 -12.33 -1.77 4.52
C LEU A 26 -12.31 -2.54 3.19
N PHE A 27 -11.18 -2.46 2.48
CA PHE A 27 -10.95 -3.10 1.18
C PHE A 27 -9.70 -4.00 1.19
N LEU A 28 -9.64 -4.91 0.22
CA LEU A 28 -8.52 -5.82 -0.02
C LEU A 28 -8.04 -5.70 -1.46
N ASN A 29 -6.73 -5.77 -1.66
CA ASN A 29 -6.11 -5.87 -2.98
C ASN A 29 -5.74 -7.34 -3.25
N ILE A 30 -6.05 -7.83 -4.45
CA ILE A 30 -5.78 -9.22 -4.85
C ILE A 30 -4.98 -9.21 -6.14
N TRP A 31 -3.82 -9.86 -6.12
CA TRP A 31 -2.99 -10.12 -7.29
C TRP A 31 -2.99 -11.62 -7.58
N THR A 32 -3.22 -11.97 -8.84
CA THR A 32 -3.26 -13.36 -9.30
C THR A 32 -2.70 -13.47 -10.71
N PRO A 33 -1.89 -14.50 -11.03
CA PRO A 33 -1.61 -14.85 -12.41
C PRO A 33 -2.90 -15.31 -13.11
N ALA A 34 -2.94 -15.22 -14.43
CA ALA A 34 -4.14 -15.49 -15.23
C ALA A 34 -4.60 -16.96 -15.18
N ASP A 35 -3.67 -17.88 -14.95
CA ASP A 35 -3.85 -19.33 -14.90
C ASP A 35 -3.83 -19.89 -13.47
N ALA A 36 -4.09 -19.05 -12.47
CA ALA A 36 -4.08 -19.46 -11.07
C ALA A 36 -5.09 -20.58 -10.77
N TYR A 37 -4.59 -21.71 -10.28
CA TYR A 37 -5.39 -22.82 -9.78
C TYR A 37 -4.74 -23.47 -8.56
N ASN A 38 -5.45 -23.52 -7.43
CA ASN A 38 -5.01 -24.14 -6.18
C ASN A 38 -3.58 -23.74 -5.73
N LEU A 39 -3.26 -22.45 -5.85
CA LEU A 39 -1.97 -21.90 -5.45
C LEU A 39 -1.97 -21.47 -3.97
N THR A 40 -0.80 -21.44 -3.36
CA THR A 40 -0.61 -20.88 -2.02
C THR A 40 -0.91 -19.39 -1.99
N VAL A 41 -1.61 -18.94 -0.95
CA VAL A 41 -1.99 -17.52 -0.76
C VAL A 41 -1.07 -16.86 0.25
N MET A 42 -0.55 -15.68 -0.09
CA MET A 42 0.16 -14.79 0.82
C MET A 42 -0.74 -13.61 1.19
N VAL A 43 -0.88 -13.34 2.49
CA VAL A 43 -1.62 -12.18 3.00
C VAL A 43 -0.63 -11.18 3.60
N TRP A 44 -0.58 -9.98 3.04
CA TRP A 44 0.26 -8.89 3.55
C TRP A 44 -0.54 -7.98 4.47
N LEU A 45 -0.04 -7.79 5.68
CA LEU A 45 -0.58 -6.83 6.66
C LEU A 45 0.41 -5.67 6.78
N PHE A 46 -0.01 -4.47 6.38
CA PHE A 46 0.84 -3.29 6.43
C PHE A 46 1.10 -2.85 7.87
N GLY A 47 2.30 -2.29 8.11
CA GLY A 47 2.68 -1.67 9.38
C GLY A 47 2.29 -0.18 9.45
N GLY A 48 2.77 0.50 10.49
CA GLY A 48 2.51 1.94 10.71
C GLY A 48 2.09 2.29 12.15
N GLY A 49 2.48 1.44 13.12
CA GLY A 49 2.30 1.70 14.54
C GLY A 49 0.85 1.80 15.00
N TYR A 50 -0.09 1.19 14.28
CA TYR A 50 -1.54 1.20 14.55
C TYR A 50 -2.26 2.55 14.37
N TYR A 51 -1.56 3.60 13.94
CA TYR A 51 -2.17 4.92 13.68
C TYR A 51 -2.06 5.37 12.22
N SER A 52 -1.30 4.64 11.40
CA SER A 52 -1.06 4.95 9.99
C SER A 52 -0.79 3.67 9.19
N GLY A 53 -0.74 3.81 7.86
CA GLY A 53 -0.44 2.75 6.92
C GLY A 53 -1.53 2.60 5.84
N SER A 54 -1.19 1.93 4.74
CA SER A 54 -2.12 1.58 3.67
C SER A 54 -1.63 0.36 2.90
N PRO A 55 -2.51 -0.57 2.48
CA PRO A 55 -2.12 -1.68 1.62
C PRO A 55 -1.94 -1.24 0.15
N SER A 56 -2.27 0.00 -0.19
CA SER A 56 -2.21 0.52 -1.56
C SER A 56 -0.86 1.12 -1.94
N LEU A 57 0.11 1.24 -1.01
CA LEU A 57 1.41 1.83 -1.29
C LEU A 57 2.10 1.11 -2.45
N ILE A 58 2.78 1.87 -3.31
CA ILE A 58 3.50 1.33 -4.49
C ILE A 58 4.55 0.29 -4.07
N LEU A 59 5.11 0.42 -2.86
CA LEU A 59 6.06 -0.52 -2.27
C LEU A 59 5.47 -1.92 -2.02
N TYR A 60 4.15 -2.04 -2.00
CA TYR A 60 3.41 -3.27 -1.75
C TYR A 60 2.67 -3.78 -3.01
N ASP A 61 3.06 -3.31 -4.20
CA ASP A 61 2.50 -3.84 -5.45
C ASP A 61 2.85 -5.33 -5.58
N GLY A 62 1.83 -6.17 -5.65
CA GLY A 62 1.94 -7.63 -5.75
C GLY A 62 2.02 -8.17 -7.18
N LYS A 63 2.13 -7.29 -8.19
CA LYS A 63 2.32 -7.66 -9.59
C LYS A 63 3.80 -7.83 -9.94
#